data_AF-F9XDE3-F1
#
_entry.id   AF-F9XDE3-F1
#
_cell.length_a   1.000
_cell.length_b   1.000
_cell.length_c   1.000
_cell.angle_alpha   90.00
_cell.angle_beta   90.00
_cell.angle_gamma   90.00
#
_symmetry.space_group_name_H-M   'P 1'
#
loop_
_entity.id
_entity.type
_entity.pdbx_description
1 polymer ?
#
loop_
_entity_poly.entity_id
_entity_poly.type
_entity_poly.pdbx_seq_one_letter_code
_entity_poly.pdbx_strand_id
1 'polypeptide(L)'
;DENIQDFLHRLPVDDPKSAEVGHWLWVGSPTLSRAHAKRRKAEDTDAFGESAHALLEAFKAERGKVEGDNPGKAAATITKKMGPFRDALESDLLFLAVETGTTSGKWLLFPQPAQLKKVWAIVAAATAEGKLGPTSKVGTTSKVGEDSTVICVYTYDFSDFDDVRRVLRQVVELGLCYADGKPIFYKCDAYTYLHIKSDNIYKLRASLYNSTDVLHNDQEALDNGPVARMQKRKKPKMMDLAHHLAG
;
A
#
# COMPACT_ATOMS: atom_id res chain seq x y z
N ASP A 1 -22.15 -17.15 -13.53
CA ASP A 1 -20.78 -16.83 -13.12
C ASP A 1 -19.78 -17.61 -13.96
N GLU A 2 -18.77 -16.92 -14.47
CA GLU A 2 -17.65 -17.51 -15.20
C GLU A 2 -16.66 -18.13 -14.19
N ASN A 3 -16.11 -19.30 -14.49
CA ASN A 3 -15.08 -19.90 -13.63
C ASN A 3 -13.69 -19.29 -13.92
N ILE A 4 -12.74 -19.46 -13.00
CA ILE A 4 -11.43 -18.80 -13.11
C ILE A 4 -10.60 -19.25 -14.33
N GLN A 5 -10.77 -20.50 -14.79
CA GLN A 5 -10.05 -21.01 -15.97
C GLN A 5 -10.60 -20.41 -17.26
N ASP A 6 -11.93 -20.31 -17.37
CA ASP A 6 -12.59 -19.66 -18.51
C ASP A 6 -12.17 -18.18 -18.61
N PHE A 7 -12.12 -17.49 -17.47
CA PHE A 7 -11.63 -16.10 -17.39
C PHE A 7 -10.18 -15.97 -17.88
N LEU A 8 -9.27 -16.81 -17.39
CA LEU A 8 -7.84 -16.78 -17.76
C LEU A 8 -7.62 -17.15 -19.24
N HIS A 9 -8.46 -18.02 -19.80
CA HIS A 9 -8.42 -18.36 -21.22
C HIS A 9 -8.99 -17.23 -22.09
N ARG A 10 -10.07 -16.58 -21.65
CA ARG A 10 -10.70 -15.48 -22.39
C ARG A 10 -9.88 -14.19 -22.34
N LEU A 11 -9.18 -13.92 -21.24
CA LEU A 11 -8.36 -12.72 -21.04
C LEU A 11 -6.93 -13.07 -20.58
N PRO A 12 -6.08 -13.64 -21.46
CA PRO A 12 -4.67 -13.84 -21.15
C PRO A 12 -3.97 -12.50 -20.93
N VAL A 13 -3.27 -12.34 -19.80
CA VAL A 13 -2.62 -11.06 -19.45
C VAL A 13 -1.57 -10.58 -20.47
N ASP A 14 -0.97 -11.54 -21.18
CA ASP A 14 0.03 -11.34 -22.22
C ASP A 14 -0.57 -11.09 -23.62
N ASP A 15 -1.89 -11.19 -23.78
CA ASP A 15 -2.57 -10.84 -25.02
C ASP A 15 -2.86 -9.32 -25.06
N PRO A 16 -2.39 -8.58 -26.09
CA PRO A 16 -2.73 -7.18 -26.27
C PRO A 16 -4.23 -6.89 -26.28
N LYS A 17 -5.07 -7.84 -26.71
CA LYS A 17 -6.53 -7.71 -26.70
C LYS A 17 -7.10 -7.61 -25.28
N SER A 18 -6.45 -8.22 -24.29
CA SER A 18 -6.86 -8.07 -22.89
C SER A 18 -6.70 -6.63 -22.41
N ALA A 19 -5.89 -5.81 -23.07
CA ALA A 19 -5.77 -4.39 -22.76
C ALA A 19 -6.96 -3.55 -23.27
N GLU A 20 -7.76 -4.08 -24.21
CA GLU A 20 -8.97 -3.42 -24.72
C GLU A 20 -10.11 -3.43 -23.69
N VAL A 21 -10.11 -4.39 -22.74
CA VAL A 21 -11.10 -4.44 -21.66
C VAL A 21 -10.72 -3.56 -20.45
N GLY A 22 -9.50 -3.00 -20.45
CA GLY A 22 -9.04 -2.05 -19.44
C GLY A 22 -7.57 -2.22 -19.05
N HIS A 23 -7.06 -1.29 -18.26
CA HIS A 23 -5.67 -1.28 -17.77
C HIS A 23 -5.36 -2.34 -16.72
N TRP A 24 -6.37 -2.95 -16.12
CA TRP A 24 -6.24 -3.92 -15.04
C TRP A 24 -7.20 -5.08 -15.25
N LEU A 25 -6.69 -6.30 -15.08
CA LEU A 25 -7.52 -7.48 -14.86
C LEU A 25 -7.68 -7.68 -13.35
N TRP A 26 -8.90 -7.98 -12.90
CA TRP A 26 -9.24 -8.15 -11.48
C TRP A 26 -9.86 -9.51 -11.23
N VAL A 27 -9.53 -10.11 -10.10
CA VAL A 27 -10.18 -11.31 -9.57
C VAL A 27 -10.52 -11.06 -8.13
N GLY A 28 -11.80 -11.21 -7.79
CA GLY A 28 -12.30 -11.13 -6.42
C GLY A 28 -12.38 -12.50 -5.76
N SER A 29 -12.18 -12.55 -4.45
CA SER A 29 -12.52 -13.72 -3.66
C SER A 29 -14.02 -13.73 -3.38
N PRO A 30 -14.72 -14.87 -3.55
CA PRO A 30 -16.12 -14.99 -3.16
C PRO A 30 -16.30 -15.01 -1.63
N THR A 31 -15.22 -15.19 -0.86
CA THR A 31 -15.26 -15.33 0.59
C THR A 31 -14.74 -14.09 1.29
N LEU A 32 -15.64 -13.29 1.85
CA LEU A 32 -15.28 -12.30 2.85
C LEU A 32 -15.08 -13.01 4.20
N SER A 33 -13.89 -12.86 4.81
CA SER A 33 -13.67 -13.35 6.17
C SER A 33 -14.70 -12.75 7.13
N ARG A 34 -15.36 -13.59 7.94
CA ARG A 34 -16.37 -13.13 8.92
C ARG A 34 -15.82 -12.06 9.87
N ALA A 35 -14.54 -12.17 10.25
CA ALA A 35 -13.89 -11.18 11.11
C ALA A 35 -13.74 -9.81 10.42
N HIS A 36 -13.44 -9.81 9.12
CA HIS A 36 -13.38 -8.57 8.34
C HIS A 36 -14.78 -8.03 8.03
N ALA A 37 -15.76 -8.88 7.71
CA ALA A 37 -17.15 -8.47 7.53
C ALA A 37 -17.70 -7.69 8.74
N LYS A 38 -17.34 -8.09 9.96
CA LYS A 38 -17.75 -7.42 11.20
C LYS A 38 -17.01 -6.12 11.48
N ARG A 39 -15.73 -6.02 11.07
CA ARG A 39 -14.87 -4.85 11.34
C ARG A 39 -14.91 -3.80 10.23
N ARG A 40 -15.49 -4.11 9.07
CA ARG A 40 -15.48 -3.24 7.90
C ARG A 40 -16.22 -1.94 8.19
N LYS A 41 -15.47 -0.86 8.36
CA LYS A 41 -15.99 0.51 8.30
C LYS A 41 -16.35 0.83 6.85
N ALA A 42 -17.39 1.63 6.64
CA ALA A 42 -17.66 2.18 5.31
C ALA A 42 -16.47 3.07 4.93
N GLU A 43 -15.94 2.88 3.73
CA GLU A 43 -14.82 3.68 3.24
C GLU A 43 -15.33 5.06 2.83
N ASP A 44 -14.73 6.10 3.40
CA ASP A 44 -14.99 7.50 3.07
C ASP A 44 -13.71 8.10 2.47
N THR A 45 -13.51 7.86 1.17
CA THR A 45 -12.32 8.32 0.44
C THR A 45 -12.26 9.83 0.30
N ASP A 46 -13.42 10.50 0.32
CA ASP A 46 -13.51 11.95 0.15
C ASP A 46 -13.06 12.64 1.45
N ALA A 47 -13.62 12.24 2.59
CA ALA A 47 -13.18 12.75 3.89
C ALA A 47 -11.69 12.44 4.16
N PHE A 48 -11.22 11.26 3.74
CA PHE A 48 -9.79 10.92 3.77
C PHE A 48 -8.98 11.89 2.93
N GLY A 49 -9.35 12.10 1.67
CA GLY A 49 -8.63 12.94 0.73
C GLY A 49 -8.51 14.39 1.21
N GLU A 50 -9.61 14.99 1.66
CA GLU A 50 -9.64 16.36 2.17
C GLU A 50 -8.73 16.53 3.39
N SER A 51 -8.92 15.68 4.40
CA SER A 51 -8.15 15.76 5.66
C SER A 51 -6.66 15.42 5.44
N ALA A 52 -6.37 14.47 4.57
CA ALA A 52 -4.99 14.12 4.23
C ALA A 52 -4.30 15.24 3.46
N HIS A 53 -5.00 15.93 2.55
CA HIS A 53 -4.42 17.07 1.86
C HIS A 53 -4.04 18.20 2.83
N ALA A 54 -4.89 18.49 3.81
CA ALA A 54 -4.59 19.47 4.86
C ALA A 54 -3.33 19.09 5.67
N LEU A 55 -3.13 17.81 5.97
CA LEU A 55 -1.91 17.31 6.63
C LEU A 55 -0.66 17.51 5.77
N LEU A 56 -0.76 17.25 4.46
CA LEU A 56 0.35 17.44 3.53
C LEU A 56 0.73 18.92 3.39
N GLU A 57 -0.25 19.82 3.33
CA GLU A 57 -0.02 21.27 3.30
C GLU A 57 0.57 21.78 4.62
N ALA A 58 0.09 21.30 5.77
CA ALA A 58 0.66 21.64 7.08
C ALA A 58 2.15 21.24 7.17
N PHE A 59 2.51 20.06 6.66
CA PHE A 59 3.90 19.63 6.59
C PHE A 59 4.75 20.52 5.67
N LYS A 60 4.21 20.95 4.51
CA LYS A 60 4.91 21.88 3.60
C LYS A 60 5.13 23.25 4.24
N ALA A 61 4.11 23.78 4.92
CA ALA A 61 4.20 25.05 5.64
C ALA A 61 5.27 24.98 6.74
N GLU A 62 5.30 23.89 7.50
CA GLU A 62 6.30 23.68 8.54
C GLU A 62 7.71 23.53 7.97
N ARG A 63 7.85 22.86 6.82
CA ARG A 63 9.12 22.82 6.10
C ARG A 63 9.59 24.22 5.69
N GLY A 64 8.70 25.07 5.18
CA GLY A 64 9.00 26.45 4.84
C GLY A 64 9.51 27.27 6.03
N LYS A 65 8.91 27.09 7.22
CA LYS A 65 9.39 27.71 8.46
C LYS A 65 10.77 27.22 8.84
N VAL A 66 10.99 25.90 8.83
CA VAL A 66 12.30 25.30 9.16
C VAL A 66 13.38 25.80 8.19
N GLU A 67 13.08 25.94 6.90
CA GLU A 67 13.99 26.51 5.91
C GLU A 67 14.26 28.00 6.19
N GLY A 68 13.23 28.79 6.51
CA GLY A 68 13.35 30.20 6.88
C GLY A 68 14.17 30.46 8.14
N ASP A 69 14.00 29.64 9.18
CA ASP A 69 14.75 29.72 10.45
C ASP A 69 16.20 29.25 10.33
N ASN A 70 16.57 28.65 9.19
CA ASN A 70 17.88 28.04 8.97
C ASN A 70 18.49 28.48 7.63
N PRO A 71 18.67 29.80 7.38
CA PRO A 71 19.13 30.29 6.10
C PRO A 71 20.55 29.77 5.78
N GLY A 72 20.76 29.37 4.52
CA GLY A 72 22.05 28.88 4.03
C GLY A 72 22.47 27.50 4.56
N LYS A 73 21.64 26.80 5.36
CA LYS A 73 21.94 25.43 5.79
C LYS A 73 21.73 24.43 4.64
N ALA A 74 22.57 23.41 4.60
CA ALA A 74 22.49 22.33 3.62
C ALA A 74 21.16 21.55 3.72
N ALA A 75 20.69 21.02 2.60
CA ALA A 75 19.43 20.25 2.51
C ALA A 75 19.39 19.03 3.45
N ALA A 76 20.52 18.38 3.71
CA ALA A 76 20.62 17.28 4.67
C ALA A 76 20.30 17.73 6.11
N THR A 77 20.72 18.94 6.49
CA THR A 77 20.42 19.54 7.79
C THR A 77 18.93 19.83 7.93
N ILE A 78 18.31 20.40 6.89
CA ILE A 78 16.85 20.62 6.85
C ILE A 78 16.12 19.28 6.95
N THR A 79 16.52 18.28 6.17
CA THR A 79 15.93 16.93 6.19
C THR A 79 15.99 16.31 7.58
N LYS A 80 17.13 16.46 8.30
CA LYS A 80 17.26 15.98 9.68
C LYS A 80 16.31 16.71 10.63
N LYS A 81 16.19 18.05 10.52
CA LYS A 81 15.25 18.86 11.31
C LYS A 81 13.79 18.51 11.03
N MET A 82 13.47 18.10 9.80
CA MET A 82 12.14 17.64 9.41
C MET A 82 11.78 16.24 9.94
N GLY A 83 12.74 15.48 10.49
CA GLY A 83 12.52 14.11 10.96
C GLY A 83 11.28 13.93 11.86
N PRO A 84 11.15 14.66 12.98
CA PRO A 84 9.98 14.53 13.87
C PRO A 84 8.64 14.90 13.21
N PHE A 85 8.64 15.84 12.26
CA PHE A 85 7.44 16.24 11.53
C PHE A 85 7.05 15.21 10.48
N ARG A 86 8.03 14.53 9.89
CA ARG A 86 7.81 13.45 8.94
C ARG A 86 7.21 12.24 9.64
N ASP A 87 7.74 11.86 10.80
CA ASP A 87 7.20 10.75 11.59
C ASP A 87 5.77 11.06 12.09
N ALA A 88 5.49 12.33 12.38
CA ALA A 88 4.14 12.82 12.68
C ALA A 88 3.20 12.72 11.48
N LEU A 89 3.61 13.23 10.32
CA LEU A 89 2.82 13.13 9.10
C LEU A 89 2.51 11.66 8.76
N GLU A 90 3.51 10.78 8.81
CA GLU A 90 3.32 9.36 8.50
C GLU A 90 2.29 8.71 9.41
N SER A 91 2.41 8.95 10.72
CA SER A 91 1.49 8.38 11.73
C SER A 91 0.08 8.92 11.54
N ASP A 92 -0.06 10.22 11.31
CA ASP A 92 -1.36 10.89 11.24
C ASP A 92 -2.09 10.55 9.93
N LEU A 93 -1.39 10.37 8.81
CA LEU A 93 -1.98 9.86 7.57
C LEU A 93 -2.51 8.44 7.72
N LEU A 94 -1.78 7.56 8.41
CA LEU A 94 -2.21 6.19 8.65
C LEU A 94 -3.35 6.12 9.68
N PHE A 95 -3.31 6.96 10.70
CA PHE A 95 -4.41 7.10 11.66
C PHE A 95 -5.69 7.57 10.95
N LEU A 96 -5.59 8.61 10.13
CA LEU A 96 -6.70 9.11 9.33
C LEU A 96 -7.27 8.01 8.43
N ALA A 97 -6.42 7.23 7.77
CA ALA A 97 -6.86 6.13 6.92
C ALA A 97 -7.66 5.06 7.69
N VAL A 98 -7.30 4.78 8.95
CA VAL A 98 -8.09 3.90 9.83
C VAL A 98 -9.41 4.57 10.21
N GLU A 99 -9.38 5.84 10.60
CA GLU A 99 -10.56 6.62 10.96
C GLU A 99 -11.56 6.81 9.81
N THR A 100 -11.13 6.82 8.55
CA THR A 100 -12.02 6.94 7.39
C THR A 100 -12.34 5.61 6.73
N GLY A 101 -11.82 4.50 7.26
CA GLY A 101 -12.03 3.16 6.69
C GLY A 101 -11.18 2.86 5.44
N THR A 102 -10.30 3.77 5.00
CA THR A 102 -9.34 3.63 3.89
C THR A 102 -8.17 2.70 4.24
N THR A 103 -8.49 1.49 4.70
CA THR A 103 -7.58 0.56 5.37
C THR A 103 -7.01 -0.51 4.46
N SER A 104 -7.53 -0.66 3.25
CA SER A 104 -7.02 -1.63 2.28
C SER A 104 -5.53 -1.41 1.96
N GLY A 105 -4.84 -2.48 1.65
CA GLY A 105 -3.47 -2.44 1.15
C GLY A 105 -3.10 -3.70 0.40
N LYS A 106 -1.89 -3.74 -0.15
CA LYS A 106 -1.49 -4.76 -1.12
C LYS A 106 -0.02 -5.11 -1.04
N TRP A 107 0.26 -6.40 -1.17
CA TRP A 107 1.57 -6.92 -1.53
C TRP A 107 1.79 -6.69 -3.03
N LEU A 108 2.94 -6.09 -3.38
CA LEU A 108 3.34 -5.81 -4.75
C LEU A 108 4.33 -6.86 -5.24
N LEU A 109 3.92 -7.64 -6.22
CA LEU A 109 4.75 -8.65 -6.89
C LEU A 109 5.17 -8.11 -8.25
N PHE A 110 6.45 -8.25 -8.57
CA PHE A 110 7.06 -7.80 -9.82
C PHE A 110 7.70 -8.99 -10.55
N PRO A 111 6.90 -9.94 -11.07
CA PRO A 111 7.45 -11.05 -11.85
C PRO A 111 8.19 -10.54 -13.08
N GLN A 112 9.20 -11.29 -13.52
CA GLN A 112 9.79 -11.08 -14.84
C GLN A 112 8.71 -11.18 -15.93
N PRO A 113 8.79 -10.39 -17.02
CA PRO A 113 7.78 -10.41 -18.08
C PRO A 113 7.43 -11.81 -18.59
N ALA A 114 8.45 -12.68 -18.74
CA ALA A 114 8.28 -14.07 -19.17
C ALA A 114 7.50 -14.96 -18.17
N GLN A 115 7.43 -14.57 -16.90
CA GLN A 115 6.71 -15.30 -15.84
C GLN A 115 5.34 -14.67 -15.53
N LEU A 116 5.03 -13.47 -16.05
CA LEU A 116 3.82 -12.72 -15.72
C LEU A 116 2.54 -13.56 -15.87
N LYS A 117 2.37 -14.21 -17.02
CA LYS A 117 1.20 -15.07 -17.31
C LYS A 117 1.05 -16.19 -16.27
N LYS A 118 2.15 -16.89 -15.97
CA LYS A 118 2.17 -18.01 -15.02
C LYS A 118 1.86 -17.53 -13.60
N VAL A 119 2.53 -16.48 -13.14
CA VAL A 119 2.35 -15.93 -11.79
C VAL A 119 0.93 -15.38 -11.65
N TRP A 120 0.40 -14.69 -12.66
CA TRP A 120 -0.97 -14.20 -12.65
C TRP A 120 -1.99 -15.34 -12.54
N ALA A 121 -1.84 -16.42 -13.33
CA ALA A 121 -2.73 -17.57 -13.24
C ALA A 121 -2.77 -18.19 -11.84
N ILE A 122 -1.62 -18.30 -11.17
CA ILE A 122 -1.52 -18.82 -9.80
C ILE A 122 -2.23 -17.89 -8.81
N VAL A 123 -1.97 -16.58 -8.90
CA VAL A 123 -2.59 -15.57 -8.03
C VAL A 123 -4.10 -15.52 -8.23
N ALA A 124 -4.56 -15.48 -9.48
CA ALA A 124 -5.97 -15.45 -9.84
C ALA A 124 -6.73 -16.66 -9.28
N ALA A 125 -6.20 -17.87 -9.49
CA ALA A 125 -6.78 -19.09 -8.93
C ALA A 125 -6.82 -19.06 -7.39
N ALA A 126 -5.71 -18.71 -6.73
CA ALA A 126 -5.64 -18.67 -5.27
C ALA A 126 -6.58 -17.60 -4.65
N THR A 127 -6.78 -16.46 -5.33
CA THR A 127 -7.76 -15.45 -4.91
C THR A 127 -9.19 -15.97 -5.06
N ALA A 128 -9.53 -16.58 -6.20
CA ALA A 128 -10.86 -17.15 -6.44
C ALA A 128 -11.21 -18.29 -5.46
N GLU A 129 -10.20 -19.03 -5.00
CA GLU A 129 -10.33 -20.08 -3.97
C GLU A 129 -10.38 -19.52 -2.53
N GLY A 130 -10.19 -18.21 -2.34
CA GLY A 130 -10.20 -17.57 -1.01
C GLY A 130 -8.95 -17.82 -0.17
N LYS A 131 -7.84 -18.29 -0.78
CA LYS A 131 -6.57 -18.50 -0.07
C LYS A 131 -5.85 -17.18 0.23
N LEU A 132 -5.96 -16.20 -0.66
CA LEU A 132 -5.34 -14.88 -0.52
C LEU A 132 -6.25 -13.90 0.24
N GLY A 133 -6.24 -12.62 -0.12
CA GLY A 133 -7.13 -11.61 0.43
C GLY A 133 -8.37 -11.36 -0.45
N PRO A 134 -9.04 -10.20 -0.32
CA PRO A 134 -10.33 -9.94 -0.98
C PRO A 134 -10.25 -9.91 -2.49
N THR A 135 -9.12 -9.49 -3.04
CA THR A 135 -8.97 -9.27 -4.47
C THR A 135 -7.50 -9.29 -4.87
N SER A 136 -7.27 -9.54 -6.14
CA SER A 136 -5.97 -9.39 -6.78
C SER A 136 -6.14 -8.76 -8.15
N LYS A 137 -5.13 -8.03 -8.60
CA LYS A 137 -5.11 -7.45 -9.94
C LYS A 137 -3.75 -7.55 -10.60
N VAL A 138 -3.75 -7.53 -11.92
CA VAL A 138 -2.54 -7.43 -12.75
C VAL A 138 -2.70 -6.36 -13.81
N GLY A 139 -1.62 -5.62 -14.09
CA GLY A 139 -1.60 -4.66 -15.18
C GLY A 139 -1.73 -5.38 -16.52
N THR A 140 -2.60 -4.88 -17.41
CA THR A 140 -2.62 -5.35 -18.80
C THR A 140 -1.52 -4.66 -19.59
N THR A 141 -1.10 -5.27 -20.70
CA THR A 141 -0.02 -4.77 -21.59
C THR A 141 -0.39 -3.48 -22.35
N SER A 142 -1.26 -2.62 -21.80
CA SER A 142 -1.67 -1.35 -22.42
C SER A 142 -0.59 -0.28 -22.26
N LYS A 143 0.34 -0.28 -23.22
CA LYS A 143 1.47 0.65 -23.40
C LYS A 143 2.59 0.49 -22.36
N VAL A 144 3.81 0.41 -22.88
CA VAL A 144 5.06 0.30 -22.12
C VAL A 144 5.10 1.36 -21.00
N GLY A 145 5.12 0.89 -19.76
CA GLY A 145 5.20 1.69 -18.53
C GLY A 145 5.51 0.80 -17.32
N GLU A 146 5.89 1.40 -16.19
CA GLU A 146 6.35 0.70 -14.96
C GLU A 146 5.33 -0.31 -14.41
N ASP A 147 4.03 -0.10 -14.67
CA ASP A 147 2.95 -0.90 -14.08
C ASP A 147 2.56 -2.14 -14.91
N SER A 148 3.13 -2.34 -16.10
CA SER A 148 2.71 -3.41 -17.03
C SER A 148 3.02 -4.84 -16.55
N THR A 149 3.78 -4.98 -15.45
CA THR A 149 4.17 -6.28 -14.89
C THR A 149 3.79 -6.47 -13.43
N VAL A 150 3.18 -5.46 -12.79
CA VAL A 150 2.87 -5.57 -11.36
C VAL A 150 1.61 -6.40 -11.13
N ILE A 151 1.71 -7.32 -10.18
CA ILE A 151 0.57 -8.03 -9.61
C ILE A 151 0.38 -7.51 -8.18
N CYS A 152 -0.82 -7.06 -7.86
CA CYS A 152 -1.18 -6.64 -6.51
C CYS A 152 -2.05 -7.72 -5.86
N VAL A 153 -1.65 -8.19 -4.68
CA VAL A 153 -2.47 -9.07 -3.83
C VAL A 153 -2.94 -8.26 -2.63
N TYR A 154 -4.24 -7.99 -2.58
CA TYR A 154 -4.80 -7.11 -1.55
C TYR A 154 -5.01 -7.85 -0.22
N THR A 155 -5.06 -7.09 0.85
CA THR A 155 -5.55 -7.51 2.17
C THR A 155 -6.62 -6.51 2.61
N TYR A 156 -7.38 -6.88 3.64
CA TYR A 156 -8.54 -6.08 4.05
C TYR A 156 -8.16 -4.80 4.79
N ASP A 157 -7.16 -4.89 5.66
CA ASP A 157 -6.80 -3.83 6.61
C ASP A 157 -5.29 -3.89 6.88
N PHE A 158 -4.56 -2.84 6.53
CA PHE A 158 -3.11 -2.77 6.75
C PHE A 158 -2.72 -2.74 8.24
N SER A 159 -3.65 -2.40 9.13
CA SER A 159 -3.45 -2.37 10.58
C SER A 159 -3.68 -3.74 11.24
N ASP A 160 -4.32 -4.68 10.54
CA ASP A 160 -4.42 -6.09 10.92
C ASP A 160 -3.16 -6.83 10.44
N PHE A 161 -2.09 -6.74 11.23
CA PHE A 161 -0.82 -7.37 10.90
C PHE A 161 -0.94 -8.89 10.72
N ASP A 162 -1.85 -9.54 11.42
CA ASP A 162 -2.06 -10.99 11.30
C ASP A 162 -2.61 -11.36 9.92
N ASP A 163 -3.57 -10.61 9.39
CA ASP A 163 -4.06 -10.83 8.01
C ASP A 163 -2.98 -10.49 6.97
N VAL A 164 -2.25 -9.38 7.16
CA VAL A 164 -1.14 -9.00 6.27
C VAL A 164 -0.08 -10.11 6.19
N ARG A 165 0.30 -10.68 7.33
CA ARG A 165 1.25 -11.79 7.45
C ARG A 165 0.68 -13.09 6.91
N ARG A 166 -0.60 -13.39 7.16
CA ARG A 166 -1.29 -14.59 6.64
C ARG A 166 -1.27 -14.60 5.12
N VAL A 167 -1.62 -13.49 4.48
CA VAL A 167 -1.59 -13.38 3.02
C VAL A 167 -0.17 -13.51 2.49
N LEU A 168 0.83 -12.90 3.15
CA LEU A 168 2.24 -13.09 2.75
C LEU A 168 2.67 -14.56 2.81
N ARG A 169 2.32 -15.29 3.87
CA ARG A 169 2.65 -16.72 3.99
C ARG A 169 2.04 -17.53 2.85
N GLN A 170 0.80 -17.23 2.47
CA GLN A 170 0.17 -17.87 1.31
C GLN A 170 0.90 -17.54 -0.01
N VAL A 171 1.35 -16.29 -0.19
CA VAL A 171 2.20 -15.91 -1.33
C VAL A 171 3.53 -16.71 -1.35
N VAL A 172 4.13 -16.97 -0.18
CA VAL A 172 5.34 -17.81 -0.05
C VAL A 172 5.05 -19.28 -0.36
N GLU A 173 3.96 -19.85 0.18
CA GLU A 173 3.56 -21.24 -0.05
C GLU A 173 3.29 -21.52 -1.54
N LEU A 174 2.80 -20.52 -2.28
CA LEU A 174 2.61 -20.57 -3.73
C LEU A 174 3.91 -20.40 -4.54
N GLY A 175 5.05 -20.20 -3.87
CA GLY A 175 6.36 -20.00 -4.51
C GLY A 175 6.51 -18.65 -5.21
N LEU A 176 5.75 -17.63 -4.80
CA LEU A 176 5.68 -16.33 -5.49
C LEU A 176 6.50 -15.22 -4.81
N CYS A 177 7.05 -15.48 -3.63
CA CYS A 177 7.93 -14.56 -2.92
C CYS A 177 9.40 -14.88 -3.24
N TYR A 178 10.26 -13.85 -3.38
CA TYR A 178 11.70 -14.01 -3.65
C TYR A 178 12.07 -14.74 -4.94
N ALA A 179 11.21 -14.76 -5.97
CA ALA A 179 11.53 -15.40 -7.25
C ALA A 179 12.89 -14.95 -7.83
N ASP A 180 13.29 -13.70 -7.56
CA ASP A 180 14.56 -13.11 -7.99
C ASP A 180 15.49 -12.73 -6.82
N GLY A 181 15.30 -13.31 -5.63
CA GLY A 181 16.08 -13.02 -4.42
C GLY A 181 15.84 -11.64 -3.79
N LYS A 182 14.85 -10.88 -4.27
CA LYS A 182 14.47 -9.55 -3.76
C LYS A 182 13.20 -9.64 -2.88
N PRO A 183 13.11 -8.85 -1.80
CA PRO A 183 11.89 -8.75 -1.02
C PRO A 183 10.76 -8.12 -1.84
N ILE A 184 9.52 -8.50 -1.51
CA ILE A 184 8.32 -7.79 -1.95
C ILE A 184 7.89 -6.79 -0.88
N PHE A 185 7.14 -5.77 -1.30
CA PHE A 185 6.74 -4.67 -0.43
C PHE A 185 5.23 -4.58 -0.30
N TYR A 186 4.78 -4.18 0.88
CA TYR A 186 3.37 -3.94 1.18
C TYR A 186 3.08 -2.43 1.20
N LYS A 187 2.05 -1.99 0.48
CA LYS A 187 1.64 -0.58 0.39
C LYS A 187 0.14 -0.44 0.68
N CYS A 188 -0.26 0.53 1.50
CA CYS A 188 -1.68 0.84 1.71
C CYS A 188 -2.27 1.66 0.56
N ASP A 189 -3.59 1.56 0.36
CA ASP A 189 -4.33 2.33 -0.66
C ASP A 189 -4.37 3.82 -0.33
N ALA A 190 -4.39 4.19 0.95
CA ALA A 190 -4.23 5.57 1.41
C ALA A 190 -3.01 6.26 0.76
N TYR A 191 -1.86 5.60 0.71
CA TYR A 191 -0.66 6.14 0.04
C TYR A 191 -0.77 6.12 -1.49
N THR A 192 -1.56 5.22 -2.07
CA THR A 192 -1.87 5.24 -3.51
C THR A 192 -2.73 6.46 -3.86
N TYR A 193 -3.78 6.75 -3.09
CA TYR A 193 -4.67 7.92 -3.32
C TYR A 193 -3.94 9.26 -3.18
N LEU A 194 -2.98 9.34 -2.26
CA LEU A 194 -2.15 10.53 -2.06
C LEU A 194 -0.93 10.61 -2.99
N HIS A 195 -0.80 9.69 -3.95
CA HIS A 195 0.35 9.59 -4.85
C HIS A 195 1.72 9.54 -4.13
N ILE A 196 1.78 8.94 -2.94
CA ILE A 196 3.04 8.75 -2.21
C ILE A 196 3.83 7.62 -2.89
N LYS A 197 4.77 8.01 -3.75
CA LYS A 197 5.76 7.13 -4.40
C LYS A 197 7.09 7.16 -3.66
N SER A 198 8.07 6.34 -4.06
CA SER A 198 9.38 6.24 -3.38
C SER A 198 10.18 7.55 -3.39
N ASP A 199 9.95 8.41 -4.36
CA ASP A 199 10.63 9.69 -4.57
C ASP A 199 9.85 10.90 -4.01
N ASN A 200 8.78 10.67 -3.25
CA ASN A 200 7.91 11.73 -2.73
C ASN A 200 8.67 12.84 -1.98
N ILE A 201 8.14 14.06 -2.07
CA ILE A 201 8.76 15.27 -1.49
C ILE A 201 8.78 15.28 0.05
N TYR A 202 7.92 14.48 0.68
CA TYR A 202 7.78 14.35 2.14
C TYR A 202 8.82 13.40 2.74
N LYS A 203 9.57 12.67 1.90
CA LYS A 203 10.53 11.64 2.28
C LYS A 203 9.93 10.52 3.13
N LEU A 204 8.64 10.25 2.95
CA LEU A 204 7.92 9.12 3.55
C LEU A 204 8.32 7.82 2.85
N ARG A 205 8.34 6.71 3.59
CA ARG A 205 8.50 5.38 2.98
C ARG A 205 7.20 5.03 2.26
N ALA A 206 7.27 4.62 1.00
CA ALA A 206 6.08 4.25 0.22
C ALA A 206 5.51 2.85 0.56
N SER A 207 6.19 2.10 1.44
CA SER A 207 5.79 0.77 1.91
C SER A 207 5.69 0.73 3.44
N LEU A 208 4.69 0.01 3.94
CA LEU A 208 4.47 -0.20 5.37
C LEU A 208 5.22 -1.42 5.90
N TYR A 209 5.31 -2.47 5.08
CA TYR A 209 6.02 -3.71 5.39
C TYR A 209 6.86 -4.16 4.19
N ASN A 210 7.82 -5.04 4.46
CA ASN A 210 8.50 -5.81 3.42
C ASN A 210 8.56 -7.29 3.83
N SER A 211 8.68 -8.19 2.87
CA SER A 211 8.58 -9.62 3.14
C SER A 211 9.69 -10.14 4.05
N THR A 212 10.89 -9.57 4.02
CA THR A 212 12.03 -10.05 4.81
C THR A 212 11.77 -9.84 6.29
N ASP A 213 11.45 -8.61 6.68
CA ASP A 213 11.17 -8.28 8.09
C ASP A 213 10.01 -9.14 8.64
N VAL A 214 8.95 -9.32 7.84
CA VAL A 214 7.76 -10.08 8.25
C VAL A 214 8.04 -11.57 8.37
N LEU A 215 8.81 -12.17 7.45
CA LEU A 215 9.08 -13.61 7.45
C LEU A 215 10.16 -14.03 8.45
N HIS A 216 11.16 -13.18 8.67
CA HIS A 216 12.18 -13.41 9.70
C HIS A 216 11.71 -13.01 11.10
N ASN A 217 10.50 -12.44 11.22
CA ASN A 217 9.97 -11.91 12.46
C ASN A 217 10.96 -10.94 13.12
N ASP A 218 11.49 -10.01 12.32
CA ASP A 218 12.37 -8.95 12.79
C ASP A 218 11.57 -7.97 13.66
N GLN A 219 11.56 -8.26 14.96
CA GLN A 219 10.74 -7.52 15.92
C GLN A 219 11.17 -6.05 16.00
N GLU A 220 12.47 -5.76 15.85
CA GLU A 220 12.97 -4.39 15.86
C GLU A 220 12.43 -3.60 14.66
N ALA A 221 12.48 -4.17 13.46
CA ALA A 221 11.95 -3.54 12.26
C ALA A 221 10.42 -3.36 12.32
N LEU A 222 9.71 -4.37 12.82
CA LEU A 222 8.25 -4.34 12.95
C LEU A 222 7.79 -3.34 14.02
N ASP A 223 8.45 -3.29 15.18
CA ASP A 223 8.12 -2.38 16.28
C ASP A 223 8.44 -0.92 15.96
N ASN A 224 9.42 -0.70 15.08
CA ASN A 224 9.80 0.60 14.56
C ASN A 224 9.21 0.87 13.17
N GLY A 225 8.24 0.06 12.71
CA GLY A 225 7.57 0.25 11.43
C GLY A 225 6.53 1.39 11.46
N PRO A 226 6.07 1.88 10.29
CA PRO A 226 5.07 2.94 10.20
C PRO A 226 3.78 2.63 10.96
N VAL A 227 3.27 1.39 10.84
CA VAL A 227 2.02 0.97 11.50
C VAL A 227 2.19 0.88 13.01
N ALA A 228 3.30 0.32 13.50
CA ALA A 228 3.59 0.26 14.93
C ALA A 228 3.76 1.66 15.54
N ARG A 229 4.42 2.59 14.83
CA ARG A 229 4.50 4.00 15.25
C ARG A 229 3.12 4.64 15.38
N MET A 230 2.26 4.44 14.38
CA MET A 230 0.89 4.94 14.40
C MET A 230 0.10 4.36 15.59
N GLN A 231 0.18 3.06 15.84
CA GLN A 231 -0.50 2.39 16.97
C GLN A 231 0.01 2.83 18.34
N LYS A 232 1.32 3.13 18.49
CA LYS A 232 1.92 3.59 19.75
C LYS A 232 1.58 5.05 20.07
N ARG A 233 1.13 5.82 19.08
CA ARG A 233 0.92 7.27 19.22
C ARG A 233 -0.44 7.56 19.83
N LYS A 234 -0.43 8.29 20.96
CA LYS A 234 -1.67 8.63 21.69
C LYS A 234 -2.47 9.80 21.09
N LYS A 235 -1.82 10.70 20.35
CA LYS A 235 -2.46 11.89 19.75
C LYS A 235 -1.85 12.25 18.40
N PRO A 236 -2.69 12.57 17.39
CA PRO A 236 -2.25 13.20 16.15
C PRO A 236 -1.56 14.53 16.44
N LYS A 237 -0.48 14.88 15.74
CA LYS A 237 0.27 16.15 15.96
C LYS A 237 0.25 17.06 14.75
N MET A 238 0.38 16.48 13.56
CA MET A 238 0.24 17.18 12.30
C MET A 238 -1.23 17.56 12.05
N MET A 239 -2.19 16.75 12.53
CA MET A 239 -3.62 17.15 12.50
C MET A 239 -3.87 18.43 13.29
N ASP A 240 -3.34 18.54 14.52
CA ASP A 240 -3.48 19.76 15.33
C ASP A 240 -2.91 20.99 14.59
N LEU A 241 -1.77 20.82 13.91
CA LEU A 241 -1.18 21.89 13.09
C LEU A 241 -2.06 22.25 11.89
N ALA A 242 -2.62 21.26 11.19
CA ALA A 242 -3.52 21.47 10.07
C ALA A 242 -4.78 22.22 10.49
N HIS A 243 -5.37 21.88 11.64
CA HIS A 243 -6.51 22.62 12.20
C HIS A 243 -6.16 24.07 12.55
N HIS A 244 -4.96 24.34 13.07
CA HIS A 244 -4.53 25.70 13.38
C HIS A 244 -4.28 26.56 12.13
N LEU A 245 -3.92 25.95 10.99
CA LEU A 245 -3.71 26.67 9.72
C LEU A 245 -5.02 26.93 8.98
N ALA A 246 -6.09 26.18 9.28
CA ALA A 246 -7.40 26.29 8.63
C ALA A 246 -8.36 27.24 9.36
N GLY A 247 -8.01 27.73 10.55
CA GLY A 247 -8.77 28.72 11.33
C GLY A 247 -8.05 30.06 11.37
#